data_AF-A0A1E3PZS9-F1
#
_entry.id   AF-A0A1E3PZS9-F1
#
_cell.length_a   1.000
_cell.length_b   1.000
_cell.length_c   1.000
_cell.angle_alpha   90.00
_cell.angle_beta   90.00
_cell.angle_gamma   90.00
#
_symmetry.space_group_name_H-M   'P 1'
#
loop_
_entity.id
_entity.type
_entity.pdbx_description
1 polymer ?
#
loop_
_entity_poly.entity_id
_entity_poly.type
_entity_poly.pdbx_seq_one_letter_code
_entity_poly.pdbx_strand_id
1 'polypeptide(L)'
;MRREQIHLTADESLSSSNSPRILVNDGRSRYHMEPDGVIFFQTKRSLDYKVVVEIGISQTLDGLLEKARKWIFGKKCKVVFLLGFNEKSRYSAPPRHIFMGSREVDEQVEEMRLQWEAQDHSEFGPVVLQGHTWLDNICEGFIEVVRLNPHSDGRDASDALFRRSYDLINQGMNESSGVARSVGELRLDELIPRESLGNEAAGDIVIDFFDADDFMSIVRRAMINTAVDRFENAIKIV
;
A
#
# COMPACT_ATOMS: atom_id res chain seq x y z
N MET A 1 22.11 -17.08 -28.40
CA MET A 1 20.96 -16.71 -27.55
C MET A 1 20.43 -15.36 -28.06
N ARG A 2 19.31 -15.32 -28.78
CA ARG A 2 18.66 -14.05 -29.14
C ARG A 2 18.06 -13.50 -27.86
N ARG A 3 18.40 -12.27 -27.48
CA ARG A 3 17.69 -11.56 -26.42
C ARG A 3 16.26 -11.36 -26.91
N GLU A 4 15.31 -12.02 -26.27
CA GLU A 4 13.89 -11.80 -26.51
C GLU A 4 13.57 -10.36 -26.10
N GLN A 5 12.98 -9.59 -27.01
CA GLN A 5 12.71 -8.17 -26.80
C GLN A 5 11.20 -7.97 -26.73
N ILE A 6 10.74 -7.33 -25.66
CA ILE A 6 9.37 -6.81 -25.56
C ILE A 6 9.19 -5.80 -26.69
N HIS A 7 8.13 -5.96 -27.48
CA HIS A 7 7.85 -5.12 -28.64
C HIS A 7 6.79 -4.08 -28.30
N LEU A 8 7.23 -3.00 -27.64
CA LEU A 8 6.40 -1.81 -27.42
C LEU A 8 6.49 -0.91 -28.65
N THR A 9 5.36 -0.41 -29.13
CA THR A 9 5.33 0.70 -30.08
C THR A 9 5.74 2.00 -29.40
N ALA A 10 6.06 3.05 -30.18
CA ALA A 10 6.51 4.34 -29.65
C ALA A 10 5.49 5.02 -28.70
N ASP A 11 4.24 4.59 -28.72
CA ASP A 11 3.14 5.14 -27.93
C ASP A 11 2.66 4.21 -26.81
N GLU A 12 3.35 3.09 -26.62
CA GLU A 12 3.06 2.10 -25.58
C GLU A 12 4.09 2.17 -24.48
N SER A 13 3.62 2.19 -23.24
CA SER A 13 4.50 2.15 -22.08
C SER A 13 3.82 1.51 -20.88
N LEU A 14 4.62 0.80 -20.09
CA LEU A 14 4.24 0.43 -18.73
C LEU A 14 4.74 1.54 -17.80
N SER A 15 3.84 2.12 -17.03
CA SER A 15 4.14 3.23 -16.12
C SER A 15 3.55 2.98 -14.75
N SER A 16 4.08 3.67 -13.74
CA SER A 16 3.54 3.67 -12.39
C SER A 16 3.35 5.09 -11.87
N SER A 17 2.46 5.26 -10.90
CA SER A 17 2.24 6.52 -10.20
C SER A 17 1.88 6.26 -8.75
N ASN A 18 2.33 7.17 -7.88
CA ASN A 18 1.90 7.26 -6.49
C ASN A 18 1.06 8.55 -6.40
N SER A 19 -0.23 8.46 -6.11
CA SER A 19 -1.10 9.65 -6.07
C SER A 19 -1.81 9.77 -4.72
N PRO A 20 -1.19 10.41 -3.71
CA PRO A 20 -1.94 10.93 -2.58
C PRO A 20 -2.50 12.30 -2.98
N ARG A 21 -3.64 12.36 -3.66
CA ARG A 21 -4.43 13.61 -3.71
C ARG A 21 -5.80 13.35 -3.10
N ILE A 22 -5.97 14.01 -1.96
CA ILE A 22 -7.17 14.06 -1.12
C ILE A 22 -8.39 14.38 -2.00
N LEU A 23 -9.47 13.62 -1.77
CA LEU A 23 -10.83 13.87 -2.25
C LEU A 23 -11.14 15.36 -2.39
N VAL A 24 -11.08 15.89 -3.62
CA VAL A 24 -11.63 17.21 -3.92
C VAL A 24 -13.12 17.03 -4.15
N ASN A 25 -13.94 17.43 -3.18
CA ASN A 25 -15.37 17.57 -3.37
C ASN A 25 -15.63 18.80 -4.27
N ASP A 26 -15.81 18.58 -5.56
CA ASP A 26 -16.07 19.62 -6.57
C ASP A 26 -17.53 20.11 -6.58
N GLY A 27 -18.32 19.74 -5.56
CA GLY A 27 -19.73 20.09 -5.47
C GLY A 27 -20.61 19.43 -6.54
N ARG A 28 -20.08 18.45 -7.30
CA ARG A 28 -20.79 17.75 -8.38
C ARG A 28 -20.78 16.24 -8.24
N SER A 29 -20.97 15.69 -7.03
CA SER A 29 -21.37 14.28 -6.80
C SER A 29 -20.62 13.20 -7.62
N ARG A 30 -19.39 13.45 -8.07
CA ARG A 30 -18.54 12.47 -8.75
C ARG A 30 -17.36 12.23 -7.84
N TYR A 31 -17.49 11.23 -6.98
CA TYR A 31 -16.36 10.69 -6.25
C TYR A 31 -15.34 10.17 -7.26
N HIS A 32 -14.26 10.92 -7.47
CA HIS A 32 -13.09 10.41 -8.15
C HIS A 32 -12.34 9.53 -7.16
N MET A 33 -12.34 8.21 -7.40
CA MET A 33 -11.44 7.31 -6.70
C MET A 33 -10.03 7.52 -7.24
N GLU A 34 -9.07 7.73 -6.36
CA GLU A 34 -7.65 7.77 -6.66
C GLU A 34 -6.95 6.67 -5.87
N PRO A 35 -6.08 5.88 -6.51
CA PRO A 35 -5.38 4.80 -5.83
C PRO A 35 -4.15 5.34 -5.09
N ASP A 36 -3.78 4.71 -3.98
CA ASP A 36 -2.55 5.07 -3.26
C ASP A 36 -1.30 4.78 -4.11
N GLY A 37 -1.34 3.69 -4.89
CA GLY A 37 -0.35 3.37 -5.90
C GLY A 37 -0.97 2.64 -7.10
N VAL A 38 -0.39 2.81 -8.28
CA VAL A 38 -0.91 2.18 -9.50
C VAL A 38 0.17 1.84 -10.50
N ILE A 39 0.02 0.69 -11.15
CA ILE A 39 0.73 0.31 -12.37
C ILE A 39 -0.30 0.23 -13.49
N PHE A 40 -0.01 0.90 -14.60
CA PHE A 40 -0.89 0.94 -15.75
C PHE A 40 -0.12 0.79 -17.05
N PHE A 41 -0.78 0.18 -18.03
CA PHE A 41 -0.32 0.15 -19.40
C PHE A 41 -0.98 1.29 -20.15
N GLN A 42 -0.14 2.17 -20.69
CA GLN A 42 -0.60 3.34 -21.43
C GLN A 42 -0.47 3.09 -22.93
N THR A 43 -1.53 3.45 -23.66
CA THR A 43 -1.51 3.59 -25.11
C THR A 43 -1.89 5.03 -25.47
N LYS A 44 -1.77 5.37 -26.76
CA LYS A 44 -2.28 6.63 -27.33
C LYS A 44 -3.75 6.94 -27.00
N ARG A 45 -4.57 5.93 -26.73
CA ARG A 45 -6.03 6.05 -26.62
C ARG A 45 -6.58 5.73 -25.24
N SER A 46 -5.80 5.07 -24.39
CA SER A 46 -6.30 4.56 -23.12
C SER A 46 -5.19 4.42 -22.08
N LEU A 47 -5.62 4.51 -20.82
CA LEU A 47 -4.86 4.12 -19.65
C LEU A 47 -5.54 2.86 -19.09
N ASP A 48 -4.84 1.74 -19.16
CA ASP A 48 -5.34 0.45 -18.69
C ASP A 48 -4.73 0.11 -17.33
N TYR A 49 -5.53 0.17 -16.27
CA TYR A 49 -5.09 -0.13 -14.91
C TYR A 49 -4.80 -1.62 -14.77
N LYS A 50 -3.54 -1.96 -14.49
CA LYS A 50 -3.10 -3.35 -14.36
C LYS A 50 -3.10 -3.77 -12.90
N VAL A 51 -2.41 -2.98 -12.08
CA VAL A 51 -2.30 -3.19 -10.65
C VAL A 51 -2.69 -1.92 -9.93
N VAL A 52 -3.56 -2.02 -8.95
CA VAL A 52 -3.86 -0.94 -8.00
C VAL A 52 -3.42 -1.36 -6.61
N VAL A 53 -2.86 -0.42 -5.86
CA VAL A 53 -2.46 -0.57 -4.47
C VAL A 53 -3.33 0.35 -3.62
N GLU A 54 -3.92 -0.20 -2.58
CA GLU A 54 -4.71 0.53 -1.58
C GLU A 54 -4.17 0.20 -0.20
N ILE A 55 -3.94 1.23 0.61
CA ILE A 55 -3.35 1.13 1.94
C ILE A 55 -4.37 1.62 2.96
N GLY A 56 -4.60 0.82 4.00
CA GLY A 56 -5.48 1.17 5.13
C GLY A 56 -4.72 1.08 6.45
N ILE A 57 -4.72 2.18 7.21
CA ILE A 57 -4.22 2.20 8.59
C ILE A 57 -5.42 2.24 9.54
N SER A 58 -5.56 1.25 10.41
CA SER A 58 -6.71 1.10 11.33
C SER A 58 -8.07 1.09 10.60
N GLN A 59 -8.09 0.66 9.34
CA GLN A 59 -9.28 0.50 8.50
C GLN A 59 -9.74 -0.96 8.52
N THR A 60 -11.05 -1.20 8.44
CA THR A 60 -11.56 -2.57 8.33
C THR A 60 -11.21 -3.18 6.98
N LEU A 61 -10.91 -4.48 6.97
CA LEU A 61 -10.67 -5.24 5.74
C LEU A 61 -11.86 -5.13 4.77
N ASP A 62 -13.10 -5.17 5.27
CA ASP A 62 -14.31 -4.99 4.45
C ASP A 62 -14.31 -3.67 3.68
N GLY A 63 -13.84 -2.58 4.31
CA GLY A 63 -13.73 -1.28 3.66
C GLY A 63 -12.69 -1.26 2.54
N LEU A 64 -11.55 -1.94 2.72
CA LEU A 64 -10.53 -2.12 1.68
C LEU A 64 -11.06 -3.01 0.53
N LEU A 65 -11.78 -4.08 0.85
CA LEU A 65 -12.42 -4.95 -0.15
C LEU A 65 -13.48 -4.23 -0.98
N GLU A 66 -14.22 -3.29 -0.39
CA GLU A 66 -15.16 -2.45 -1.14
C GLU A 66 -14.42 -1.58 -2.17
N LYS A 67 -13.26 -1.01 -1.82
CA LYS A 67 -12.42 -0.29 -2.78
C LYS A 67 -11.92 -1.22 -3.89
N ALA A 68 -11.42 -2.42 -3.55
CA ALA A 68 -10.97 -3.40 -4.53
C ALA A 68 -12.08 -3.77 -5.53
N ARG A 69 -13.31 -3.98 -5.05
CA ARG A 69 -14.48 -4.22 -5.92
C ARG A 69 -14.69 -3.09 -6.91
N LYS A 70 -14.62 -1.83 -6.46
CA LYS A 70 -14.79 -0.67 -7.34
C LYS A 70 -13.68 -0.56 -8.39
N TRP A 71 -12.44 -0.90 -8.05
CA TRP A 71 -11.34 -0.95 -9.02
C TRP A 71 -11.50 -2.07 -10.05
N ILE A 72 -11.79 -3.29 -9.60
CA ILE A 72 -11.92 -4.46 -10.48
C ILE A 72 -13.14 -4.31 -11.40
N PHE A 73 -14.33 -4.04 -10.86
CA PHE A 73 -15.55 -3.98 -11.66
C PHE A 73 -15.78 -2.63 -12.33
N GLY A 74 -15.50 -1.53 -11.62
CA GLY A 74 -15.77 -0.17 -12.10
C GLY A 74 -14.69 0.39 -13.01
N LYS A 75 -13.43 0.01 -12.81
CA LYS A 75 -12.27 0.49 -13.59
C LYS A 75 -11.58 -0.60 -14.40
N LYS A 76 -12.13 -1.84 -14.37
CA LYS A 76 -11.61 -3.01 -15.09
C LYS A 76 -10.16 -3.35 -14.72
N CYS A 77 -9.75 -3.02 -13.50
CA CYS A 77 -8.43 -3.35 -12.99
C CYS A 77 -8.24 -4.87 -12.92
N LYS A 78 -7.05 -5.37 -13.24
CA LYS A 78 -6.76 -6.80 -13.21
C LYS A 78 -6.49 -7.31 -11.79
N VAL A 79 -5.67 -6.58 -11.05
CA VAL A 79 -5.23 -6.98 -9.71
C VAL A 79 -5.27 -5.79 -8.77
N VAL A 80 -5.75 -6.02 -7.55
CA VAL A 80 -5.69 -5.03 -6.47
C VAL A 80 -4.90 -5.62 -5.30
N PHE A 81 -3.89 -4.90 -4.83
CA PHE A 81 -3.17 -5.19 -3.59
C PHE A 81 -3.77 -4.31 -2.49
N LEU A 82 -4.29 -4.95 -1.46
CA LEU A 82 -4.75 -4.30 -0.25
C LEU A 82 -3.68 -4.47 0.81
N LEU A 83 -3.21 -3.36 1.37
CA LEU A 83 -2.28 -3.37 2.49
C LEU A 83 -3.02 -2.87 3.72
N GLY A 84 -3.12 -3.70 4.75
CA GLY A 84 -3.73 -3.33 6.01
C GLY A 84 -2.69 -3.27 7.11
N PHE A 85 -2.70 -2.21 7.92
CA PHE A 85 -1.91 -2.10 9.14
C PHE A 85 -2.79 -1.62 10.29
N ASN A 86 -2.97 -2.45 11.31
CA ASN A 86 -3.86 -2.15 12.43
C ASN A 86 -3.07 -1.88 13.71
N GLU A 87 -3.32 -0.72 14.31
CA GLU A 87 -2.82 -0.40 15.65
C GLU A 87 -3.62 -1.18 16.70
N LYS A 88 -2.94 -1.72 17.72
CA LYS A 88 -3.56 -2.42 18.85
C LYS A 88 -4.63 -1.56 19.54
N SER A 89 -4.33 -0.28 19.72
CA SER A 89 -5.27 0.74 20.16
C SER A 89 -5.22 1.89 19.17
N ARG A 90 -6.39 2.40 18.75
CA ARG A 90 -6.40 3.61 17.91
C ARG A 90 -5.74 4.76 18.66
N TYR A 91 -4.96 5.54 17.91
CA TYR A 91 -4.40 6.79 18.39
C TYR A 91 -5.48 7.69 19.01
N SER A 92 -5.12 8.26 20.16
CA SER A 92 -5.88 9.31 20.82
C SER A 92 -4.96 10.50 21.01
N ALA A 93 -5.34 11.65 20.45
CA ALA A 93 -4.59 12.87 20.63
C ALA A 93 -4.39 13.21 22.11
N PRO A 94 -3.27 13.86 22.48
CA PRO A 94 -3.02 14.23 23.86
C PRO A 94 -4.11 15.21 24.35
N PRO A 95 -4.53 15.10 25.63
CA PRO A 95 -5.64 15.88 26.18
C PRO A 95 -5.29 17.37 26.37
N ARG A 96 -4.02 17.75 26.27
CA ARG A 96 -3.55 19.14 26.40
C ARG A 96 -2.65 19.47 25.22
N HIS A 97 -2.76 20.69 24.74
CA HIS A 97 -1.84 21.21 23.74
C HIS A 97 -0.43 21.32 24.30
N ILE A 98 0.53 20.94 23.46
CA ILE A 98 1.96 21.11 23.74
C ILE A 98 2.35 22.47 23.18
N PHE A 99 3.01 23.29 23.99
CA PHE A 99 3.49 24.60 23.58
C PHE A 99 5.01 24.54 23.47
N MET A 100 5.54 24.87 22.30
CA MET A 100 6.94 24.67 21.97
C MET A 100 7.38 25.70 20.93
N GLY A 101 8.62 26.18 21.01
CA GLY A 101 9.20 27.03 19.96
C GLY A 101 9.55 26.21 18.73
N SER A 102 9.49 26.79 17.52
CA SER A 102 9.74 26.05 16.26
C SER A 102 11.06 25.26 16.27
N ARG A 103 12.13 25.86 16.81
CA ARG A 103 13.44 25.19 16.89
C ARG A 103 13.43 23.98 17.83
N GLU A 104 12.68 24.06 18.92
CA GLU A 104 12.56 22.96 19.89
C GLU A 104 11.74 21.79 19.30
N VAL A 105 10.77 22.10 18.42
CA VAL A 105 10.05 21.07 17.65
C VAL A 105 11.03 20.34 16.73
N ASP A 106 11.81 21.07 15.94
CA ASP A 106 12.78 20.47 15.02
C ASP A 106 13.80 19.60 15.75
N GLU A 107 14.34 20.10 16.88
CA GLU A 107 15.29 19.35 17.71
C GLU A 107 14.66 18.07 18.29
N GLN A 108 13.40 18.12 18.75
CA GLN A 108 12.71 16.91 19.22
C GLN A 108 12.42 15.92 18.11
N VAL A 109 11.96 16.38 16.93
CA VAL A 109 11.66 15.49 15.80
C VAL A 109 12.90 14.72 15.36
N GLU A 110 14.05 15.38 15.29
CA GLU A 110 15.32 14.71 14.97
C GLU A 110 15.72 13.70 16.06
N GLU A 111 15.61 14.07 17.34
CA GLU A 111 15.89 13.15 18.45
C GLU A 111 14.96 11.93 18.44
N MET A 112 13.66 12.14 18.19
CA MET A 112 12.65 11.08 18.06
C MET A 112 13.02 10.08 16.97
N ARG A 113 13.39 10.58 15.78
CA ARG A 113 13.78 9.75 14.64
C ARG A 113 14.99 8.89 14.99
N LEU A 114 16.05 9.50 15.50
CA LEU A 114 17.26 8.78 15.90
C LEU A 114 16.98 7.73 16.97
N GLN A 115 16.18 8.07 17.98
CA GLN A 115 15.86 7.15 19.07
C GLN A 115 15.06 5.93 18.57
N TRP A 116 14.06 6.14 17.72
CA TRP A 116 13.17 5.06 17.27
C TRP A 116 13.77 4.21 16.14
N GLU A 117 14.64 4.79 15.31
CA GLU A 117 15.46 4.03 14.38
C GLU A 117 16.45 3.12 15.12
N ALA A 118 16.96 3.55 16.27
CA ALA A 118 17.90 2.78 17.09
C ALA A 118 17.25 1.73 18.01
N GLN A 119 15.93 1.76 18.22
CA GLN A 119 15.24 0.85 19.14
C GLN A 119 15.15 -0.59 18.60
N ASP A 120 15.59 -1.57 19.38
CA ASP A 120 15.73 -2.96 18.94
C ASP A 120 14.70 -3.94 19.57
N HIS A 121 13.70 -3.41 20.30
CA HIS A 121 12.98 -4.22 21.32
C HIS A 121 11.53 -4.61 20.98
N SER A 122 11.03 -4.26 19.80
CA SER A 122 9.91 -4.94 19.11
C SER A 122 9.80 -4.27 17.75
N GLU A 123 9.95 -5.05 16.67
CA GLU A 123 10.16 -4.50 15.33
C GLU A 123 9.06 -3.52 14.89
N PHE A 124 7.83 -3.73 15.40
CA PHE A 124 6.67 -2.87 15.18
C PHE A 124 5.98 -2.46 16.50
N GLY A 125 6.78 -2.20 17.52
CA GLY A 125 6.37 -1.73 18.84
C GLY A 125 5.72 -0.35 18.88
N PRO A 126 5.31 0.12 20.07
CA PRO A 126 4.67 1.41 20.21
C PRO A 126 5.73 2.52 20.18
N VAL A 127 5.37 3.62 19.53
CA VAL A 127 6.19 4.80 19.39
C VAL A 127 5.78 5.80 20.48
N VAL A 128 6.56 5.85 21.56
CA VAL A 128 6.25 6.60 22.78
C VAL A 128 7.25 7.73 22.98
N LEU A 129 6.75 8.93 23.28
CA LEU A 129 7.54 10.09 23.67
C LEU A 129 6.88 10.79 24.86
N GLN A 130 7.68 11.13 25.87
CA GLN A 130 7.22 11.83 27.10
C GLN A 130 6.00 11.15 27.76
N GLY A 131 5.93 9.82 27.69
CA GLY A 131 4.82 9.03 28.25
C GLY A 131 3.53 9.04 27.43
N HIS A 132 3.52 9.67 26.25
CA HIS A 132 2.41 9.62 25.30
C HIS A 132 2.72 8.68 24.13
N THR A 133 1.75 7.85 23.77
CA THR A 133 1.84 6.93 22.62
C THR A 133 1.36 7.64 21.35
N TRP A 134 2.30 8.01 20.49
CA TRP A 134 2.01 8.68 19.23
C TRP A 134 1.59 7.70 18.14
N LEU A 135 2.07 6.47 18.21
CA LEU A 135 1.58 5.35 17.40
C LEU A 135 1.67 4.09 18.25
N ASP A 136 0.57 3.36 18.38
CA ASP A 136 0.57 2.12 19.17
C ASP A 136 1.17 0.98 18.33
N ASN A 137 1.46 -0.14 18.99
CA ASN A 137 1.92 -1.37 18.36
C ASN A 137 1.07 -1.71 17.12
N ILE A 138 1.72 -1.99 16.00
CA ILE A 138 1.02 -2.56 14.84
C ILE A 138 0.79 -4.04 15.14
N CYS A 139 -0.42 -4.40 15.53
CA CYS A 139 -0.74 -5.77 15.93
C CYS A 139 -1.02 -6.69 14.74
N GLU A 140 -1.32 -6.13 13.58
CA GLU A 140 -1.62 -6.87 12.36
C GLU A 140 -1.16 -6.06 11.16
N GLY A 141 -0.49 -6.72 10.23
CA GLY A 141 -0.02 -6.17 8.97
C GLY A 141 -0.13 -7.24 7.89
N PHE A 142 -0.74 -6.94 6.75
CA PHE A 142 -0.94 -7.93 5.69
C PHE A 142 -0.94 -7.32 4.29
N ILE A 143 -0.73 -8.18 3.29
CA ILE A 143 -1.01 -7.93 1.88
C ILE A 143 -2.10 -8.89 1.43
N GLU A 144 -3.25 -8.39 1.00
CA GLU A 144 -4.29 -9.19 0.36
C GLU A 144 -4.34 -8.88 -1.13
N VAL A 145 -4.11 -9.91 -1.95
CA VAL A 145 -4.17 -9.84 -3.40
C VAL A 145 -5.57 -10.23 -3.86
N VAL A 146 -6.25 -9.31 -4.53
CA VAL A 146 -7.63 -9.45 -4.99
C VAL A 146 -7.68 -9.46 -6.51
N ARG A 147 -8.36 -10.47 -7.06
CA ARG A 147 -8.54 -10.68 -8.51
C ARG A 147 -10.00 -10.99 -8.81
N LEU A 148 -10.41 -10.85 -10.06
CA LEU A 148 -11.65 -11.45 -10.53
C LEU A 148 -11.53 -12.98 -10.44
N ASN A 149 -12.53 -13.65 -9.86
CA ASN A 149 -12.55 -15.10 -9.82
C ASN A 149 -12.86 -15.64 -11.23
N PRO A 150 -11.94 -16.40 -11.87
CA PRO A 150 -12.15 -16.93 -13.21
C PRO A 150 -13.27 -17.98 -13.28
N HIS A 151 -13.65 -18.56 -12.14
CA HIS A 151 -14.73 -19.55 -12.04
C HIS A 151 -16.06 -18.94 -11.61
N SER A 152 -16.12 -17.63 -11.37
CA SER A 152 -17.40 -17.00 -11.04
C SER A 152 -18.30 -17.00 -12.26
N ASP A 153 -19.53 -17.50 -12.08
CA ASP A 153 -20.56 -17.47 -13.12
C ASP A 153 -21.31 -16.12 -13.15
N GLY A 154 -20.82 -15.14 -12.38
CA GLY A 154 -21.34 -13.79 -12.29
C GLY A 154 -22.67 -13.66 -11.53
N ARG A 155 -23.23 -14.75 -10.97
CA ARG A 155 -24.52 -14.73 -10.28
C ARG A 155 -24.43 -14.39 -8.81
N ASP A 156 -23.32 -14.76 -8.16
CA ASP A 156 -23.06 -14.41 -6.77
C ASP A 156 -21.91 -13.40 -6.67
N ALA A 157 -22.21 -12.22 -6.15
CA ALA A 157 -21.23 -11.16 -5.97
C ALA A 157 -20.20 -11.51 -4.89
N SER A 158 -20.50 -12.44 -3.98
CA SER A 158 -19.56 -12.89 -2.95
C SER A 158 -18.46 -13.78 -3.52
N ASP A 159 -18.78 -14.64 -4.48
CA ASP A 159 -17.84 -15.54 -5.19
C ASP A 159 -17.14 -14.89 -6.39
N ALA A 160 -17.47 -13.64 -6.72
CA ALA A 160 -16.93 -12.95 -7.88
C ALA A 160 -15.44 -12.59 -7.75
N LEU A 161 -14.86 -12.65 -6.55
CA LEU A 161 -13.48 -12.28 -6.28
C LEU A 161 -12.66 -13.44 -5.73
N PHE A 162 -11.48 -13.66 -6.30
CA PHE A 162 -10.45 -14.52 -5.73
C PHE A 162 -9.54 -13.67 -4.83
N ARG A 163 -9.18 -14.20 -3.66
CA ARG A 163 -8.43 -13.48 -2.63
C ARG A 163 -7.33 -14.36 -2.05
N ARG A 164 -6.14 -13.79 -1.89
CA ARG A 164 -4.99 -14.45 -1.25
C ARG A 164 -4.31 -13.49 -0.29
N SER A 165 -4.27 -13.83 0.99
CA SER A 165 -3.62 -13.03 2.03
C SER A 165 -2.20 -13.52 2.29
N TYR A 166 -1.33 -12.57 2.64
CA TYR A 166 0.04 -12.75 3.09
C TYR A 166 0.22 -11.94 4.36
N ASP A 167 0.45 -12.62 5.47
CA ASP A 167 0.67 -11.96 6.76
C ASP A 167 2.11 -11.42 6.81
N LEU A 168 2.26 -10.16 7.21
CA LEU A 168 3.54 -9.47 7.35
C LEU A 168 3.87 -9.19 8.81
N ILE A 169 2.86 -8.83 9.60
CA ILE A 169 3.00 -8.52 11.02
C ILE A 169 1.90 -9.25 11.78
N ASN A 170 2.28 -9.95 12.83
CA ASN A 170 1.35 -10.60 13.75
C ASN A 170 1.75 -10.28 15.20
N GLN A 171 0.83 -9.68 15.95
CA GLN A 171 1.04 -9.27 17.34
C GLN A 171 2.30 -8.41 17.55
N GLY A 172 2.66 -7.56 16.59
CA GLY A 172 3.85 -6.70 16.64
C GLY A 172 5.15 -7.36 16.19
N MET A 173 5.09 -8.63 15.77
CA MET A 173 6.24 -9.40 15.28
C MET A 173 6.25 -9.46 13.75
N ASN A 174 7.44 -9.38 13.15
CA ASN A 174 7.63 -9.57 11.72
C ASN A 174 7.48 -11.04 11.33
N GLU A 175 6.50 -11.33 10.48
CA GLU A 175 6.21 -12.66 9.92
C GLU A 175 6.48 -12.71 8.40
N SER A 176 7.02 -11.64 7.82
CA SER A 176 7.20 -11.49 6.37
C SER A 176 8.23 -12.45 5.76
N SER A 177 9.06 -13.11 6.57
CA SER A 177 10.09 -14.06 6.10
C SER A 177 9.53 -15.24 5.28
N GLY A 178 8.26 -15.59 5.49
CA GLY A 178 7.57 -16.63 4.72
C GLY A 178 6.95 -16.15 3.41
N VAL A 179 6.97 -14.84 3.12
CA VAL A 179 6.31 -14.25 1.96
C VAL A 179 7.21 -14.36 0.73
N ALA A 180 6.74 -15.08 -0.29
CA ALA A 180 7.48 -15.25 -1.54
C ALA A 180 7.68 -13.91 -2.28
N ARG A 181 8.81 -13.76 -2.99
CA ARG A 181 9.12 -12.57 -3.82
C ARG A 181 8.10 -12.31 -4.92
N SER A 182 7.42 -13.36 -5.36
CA SER A 182 6.33 -13.36 -6.33
C SER A 182 4.97 -13.20 -5.66
N VAL A 183 4.79 -12.17 -4.81
CA VAL A 183 3.51 -11.95 -4.11
C VAL A 183 2.37 -11.85 -5.12
N GLY A 184 1.31 -12.62 -4.89
CA GLY A 184 0.17 -12.70 -5.78
C GLY A 184 0.42 -13.42 -7.10
N GLU A 185 1.63 -13.95 -7.36
CA GLU A 185 2.01 -14.65 -8.59
C GLU A 185 1.66 -13.84 -9.87
N LEU A 186 1.97 -12.53 -9.84
CA LEU A 186 1.75 -11.64 -10.98
C LEU A 186 2.52 -12.13 -12.21
N ARG A 187 1.80 -12.31 -13.32
CA ARG A 187 2.40 -12.66 -14.61
C ARG A 187 2.64 -11.44 -15.48
N LEU A 188 3.60 -11.53 -16.38
CA LEU A 188 3.95 -10.43 -17.27
C LEU A 188 2.79 -10.02 -18.20
N ASP A 189 1.95 -10.97 -18.60
CA ASP A 189 0.76 -10.69 -19.42
C ASP A 189 -0.38 -9.98 -18.67
N GLU A 190 -0.31 -9.93 -17.35
CA GLU A 190 -1.20 -9.12 -16.52
C GLU A 190 -0.81 -7.65 -16.53
N LEU A 191 0.46 -7.34 -16.83
CA LEU A 191 1.00 -5.99 -16.88
C LEU A 191 1.11 -5.44 -18.31
N ILE A 192 1.49 -6.28 -19.25
CA ILE A 192 1.72 -5.91 -20.65
C ILE A 192 0.83 -6.79 -21.53
N PRO A 193 0.04 -6.22 -22.45
CA PRO A 193 -0.78 -7.02 -23.37
C PRO A 193 0.05 -8.08 -24.10
N ARG A 194 -0.51 -9.29 -24.28
CA ARG A 194 0.22 -10.43 -24.87
C ARG A 194 0.75 -10.13 -26.26
N GLU A 195 0.00 -9.36 -27.05
CA GLU A 195 0.39 -8.89 -28.37
C GLU A 195 1.69 -8.05 -28.37
N SER A 196 2.00 -7.38 -27.26
CA SER A 196 3.21 -6.56 -27.10
C SER A 196 4.40 -7.37 -26.54
N LEU A 197 4.20 -8.61 -26.10
CA LEU A 197 5.25 -9.45 -25.50
C LEU A 197 6.14 -10.16 -26.51
N GLY A 198 5.76 -10.19 -27.79
CA GLY A 198 6.57 -10.77 -28.88
C GLY A 198 6.72 -12.31 -28.87
N ASN A 199 6.39 -12.97 -27.75
CA ASN A 199 6.40 -14.41 -27.57
C ASN A 199 5.28 -14.82 -26.60
N GLU A 200 4.47 -15.82 -26.93
CA GLU A 200 3.40 -16.31 -26.06
C GLU A 200 3.94 -16.83 -24.72
N ALA A 201 5.12 -17.46 -24.71
CA ALA A 201 5.73 -17.99 -23.49
C ALA A 201 6.18 -16.89 -22.51
N ALA A 202 6.42 -15.66 -22.99
CA ALA A 202 6.78 -14.55 -22.12
C ALA A 202 5.60 -14.13 -21.22
N GLY A 203 4.37 -14.42 -21.63
CA GLY A 203 3.18 -14.13 -20.83
C GLY A 203 3.10 -14.95 -19.54
N ASP A 204 3.69 -16.14 -19.50
CA ASP A 204 3.66 -17.02 -18.32
C ASP A 204 4.77 -16.73 -17.30
N ILE A 205 5.65 -15.76 -17.59
CA ILE A 205 6.71 -15.34 -16.68
C ILE A 205 6.08 -14.71 -15.44
N VAL A 206 6.31 -15.33 -14.28
CA VAL A 206 5.96 -14.77 -12.96
C VAL A 206 7.01 -13.74 -12.56
N ILE A 207 6.55 -12.60 -12.06
CA ILE A 207 7.39 -11.47 -11.69
C ILE A 207 7.71 -11.51 -10.20
N ASP A 208 9.00 -11.51 -9.89
CA ASP A 208 9.51 -11.22 -8.55
C ASP A 208 9.67 -9.71 -8.39
N PHE A 209 8.87 -9.11 -7.51
CA PHE A 209 8.92 -7.67 -7.25
C PHE A 209 8.90 -7.32 -5.76
N PHE A 210 8.58 -8.29 -4.91
CA PHE A 210 8.51 -8.09 -3.47
C PHE A 210 9.83 -8.50 -2.83
N ASP A 211 10.37 -7.61 -2.01
CA ASP A 211 11.49 -7.87 -1.13
C ASP A 211 11.03 -7.56 0.30
N ALA A 212 10.93 -8.61 1.11
CA ALA A 212 10.32 -8.52 2.43
C ALA A 212 11.12 -7.58 3.34
N ASP A 213 12.45 -7.70 3.36
CA ASP A 213 13.31 -6.91 4.23
C ASP A 213 13.23 -5.41 3.88
N ASP A 214 13.33 -5.08 2.59
CA ASP A 214 13.20 -3.70 2.11
C ASP A 214 11.80 -3.15 2.40
N PHE A 215 10.76 -3.95 2.17
CA PHE A 215 9.38 -3.53 2.42
C PHE A 215 9.13 -3.26 3.91
N MET A 216 9.58 -4.16 4.79
CA MET A 216 9.41 -4.00 6.23
C MET A 216 10.23 -2.81 6.77
N SER A 217 11.39 -2.52 6.18
CA SER A 217 12.14 -1.29 6.47
C SER A 217 11.35 -0.02 6.13
N ILE A 218 10.65 -0.01 4.98
CA ILE A 218 9.78 1.09 4.57
C ILE A 218 8.59 1.23 5.55
N VAL A 219 7.96 0.13 5.93
CA VAL A 219 6.84 0.13 6.91
C VAL A 219 7.30 0.73 8.23
N ARG A 220 8.45 0.31 8.73
CA ARG A 220 9.02 0.84 9.99
C ARG A 220 9.28 2.35 9.92
N ARG A 221 9.85 2.84 8.81
CA ARG A 221 10.04 4.28 8.61
C ARG A 221 8.71 5.03 8.53
N ALA A 222 7.70 4.45 7.88
CA ALA A 222 6.37 5.05 7.78
C ALA A 222 5.68 5.15 9.14
N MET A 223 5.86 4.17 10.04
CA MET A 223 5.38 4.24 11.42
C MET A 223 6.00 5.41 12.18
N ILE A 224 7.32 5.59 12.08
CA ILE A 224 8.03 6.70 12.71
C ILE A 224 7.52 8.04 12.15
N ASN A 225 7.40 8.16 10.83
CA ASN A 225 6.86 9.36 10.19
C ASN A 225 5.44 9.67 10.68
N THR A 226 4.58 8.66 10.76
CA THR A 226 3.19 8.83 11.24
C THR A 226 3.16 9.33 12.69
N ALA A 227 4.04 8.82 13.56
CA ALA A 227 4.16 9.29 14.93
C ALA A 227 4.66 10.75 15.02
N VAL A 228 5.64 11.11 14.19
CA VAL A 228 6.14 12.49 14.06
C VAL A 228 5.03 13.42 13.58
N ASP A 229 4.31 13.06 12.52
CA ASP A 229 3.20 13.88 12.00
C ASP A 229 2.14 14.09 13.08
N ARG A 230 1.81 13.06 13.87
CA ARG A 230 0.86 13.18 14.98
C ARG A 230 1.39 14.11 16.08
N PHE A 231 2.69 14.05 16.40
CA PHE A 231 3.35 14.94 17.35
C PHE A 231 3.30 16.40 16.91
N GLU A 232 3.75 16.69 15.68
CA GLU A 232 3.75 18.05 15.12
C GLU A 232 2.33 18.63 15.09
N ASN A 233 1.33 17.83 14.69
CA ASN A 233 -0.07 18.25 14.68
C ASN A 233 -0.65 18.56 16.08
N ALA A 234 -0.06 18.04 17.15
CA ALA A 234 -0.49 18.30 18.52
C ALA A 234 0.15 19.57 19.13
N ILE A 235 1.19 20.11 18.49
CA ILE A 235 1.95 21.27 18.97
C ILE A 235 1.27 22.58 18.55
N LYS A 236 1.31 23.56 19.44
CA LYS A 236 1.06 24.97 19.16
C LYS A 236 2.37 25.73 19.27
N ILE A 237 2.83 26.26 18.13
CA ILE A 237 4.04 27.08 18.07
C ILE A 237 3.78 28.41 18.76
N VAL A 238 4.66 28.78 19.70
CA VAL A 238 4.61 30.01 20.50
C VAL A 238 5.92 30.79 20.42
#